data_AF-A0A195BGZ1-F1
#
_entry.id   AF-A0A195BGZ1-F1
#
_cell.length_a   1.000
_cell.length_b   1.000
_cell.length_c   1.000
_cell.angle_alpha   90.00
_cell.angle_beta   90.00
_cell.angle_gamma   90.00
#
_symmetry.space_group_name_H-M   'P 1'
#
loop_
_entity.id
_entity.type
_entity.pdbx_description
1 polymer ?
#
loop_
_entity_poly.entity_id
_entity_poly.type
_entity_poly.pdbx_seq_one_letter_code
_entity_poly.pdbx_strand_id
1 'polypeptide(L)'
;MGVQVEESKIGAMIDKAKFYTSVCLGTTAILAVFAFLFLIPFVVEPAITTILADFSPHAVACVTTEHVYAEGLKNCSWASCREGCTSAALRCHQIKVNYTRLPYEEFTAKPLGSVSWDVTDTKFFVNTEGCGYPPTVNCTIFAKKYAYENMGKIFPCYYSRTHPETVVARYSWDENLRHLVLALIVPIVLFATTLGVLCYWYCPPINKTCGGSSRNLMDKYARKEDILAEDEFEEDEEEY
;
A
#
# COMPACT_ATOMS: atom_id res chain seq x y z
N MET A 1 14.89 7.89 57.63
CA MET A 1 15.31 6.66 56.94
C MET A 1 14.25 6.07 56.00
N GLY A 2 12.94 6.22 56.24
CA GLY A 2 11.90 5.74 55.30
C GLY A 2 11.89 6.44 53.92
N VAL A 3 12.09 7.76 53.89
CA VAL A 3 12.01 8.57 52.65
C VAL A 3 13.13 8.24 51.64
N GLN A 4 14.37 8.00 52.09
CA GLN A 4 15.49 7.66 51.19
C GLN A 4 15.41 6.24 50.60
N VAL A 5 14.77 5.30 51.29
CA VAL A 5 14.53 3.93 50.78
C VAL A 5 13.42 3.93 49.73
N GLU A 6 12.48 4.86 49.81
CA GLU A 6 11.39 5.02 48.83
C GLU A 6 11.90 5.67 47.54
N GLU A 7 12.72 6.73 47.63
CA GLU A 7 13.32 7.41 46.46
C GLU A 7 14.24 6.50 45.63
N SER A 8 15.04 5.64 46.29
CA SER A 8 15.93 4.68 45.62
C SER A 8 15.19 3.55 44.91
N LYS A 9 14.06 3.08 45.47
CA LYS A 9 13.18 2.09 44.81
C LYS A 9 12.49 2.69 43.59
N ILE A 10 12.02 3.94 43.69
CA ILE A 10 11.37 4.64 42.57
C ILE A 10 12.36 4.85 41.42
N GLY A 11 13.60 5.27 41.70
CA GLY A 11 14.65 5.40 40.69
C GLY A 11 14.96 4.10 39.96
N ALA A 12 15.16 2.99 40.70
CA ALA A 12 15.41 1.69 40.11
C ALA A 12 14.23 1.14 39.27
N MET A 13 12.99 1.46 39.66
CA MET A 13 11.81 1.12 38.86
C MET A 13 11.72 1.95 37.58
N ILE A 14 12.10 3.22 37.61
CA ILE A 14 12.15 4.10 36.43
C ILE A 14 13.19 3.61 35.43
N ASP A 15 14.37 3.20 35.87
CA ASP A 15 15.43 2.72 34.96
C ASP A 15 15.08 1.38 34.32
N LYS A 16 14.47 0.46 35.08
CA LYS A 16 13.89 -0.77 34.53
C LYS A 16 12.79 -0.46 33.51
N ALA A 17 11.87 0.46 33.84
CA ALA A 17 10.80 0.86 32.93
C ALA A 17 11.38 1.46 31.64
N LYS A 18 12.35 2.37 31.72
CA LYS A 18 13.04 2.95 30.55
C LYS A 18 13.69 1.87 29.69
N PHE A 19 14.38 0.90 30.29
CA PHE A 19 15.02 -0.19 29.56
C PHE A 19 13.99 -1.06 28.81
N TYR A 20 12.95 -1.54 29.50
CA TYR A 20 11.92 -2.37 28.87
C TYR A 20 11.12 -1.61 27.81
N THR A 21 10.80 -0.34 28.05
CA THR A 21 10.12 0.49 27.05
C THR A 21 11.00 0.77 25.85
N SER A 22 12.30 1.01 26.03
CA SER A 22 13.26 1.20 24.94
C SER A 22 13.36 -0.04 24.05
N VAL A 23 13.47 -1.23 24.65
CA VAL A 23 13.49 -2.50 23.91
C VAL A 23 12.18 -2.70 23.15
N CYS A 24 11.03 -2.42 23.77
CA CYS A 24 9.72 -2.52 23.13
C CYS A 24 9.52 -1.52 21.96
N LEU A 25 9.97 -0.27 22.12
CA LEU A 25 9.92 0.73 21.06
C LEU A 25 10.86 0.36 19.90
N GLY A 26 12.05 -0.17 20.20
CA GLY A 26 12.99 -0.66 19.19
C GLY A 26 12.44 -1.82 18.38
N THR A 27 11.86 -2.83 19.02
CA THR A 27 11.22 -3.95 18.30
C THR A 27 10.00 -3.48 17.49
N THR A 28 9.20 -2.57 18.03
CA THR A 28 8.07 -1.95 17.31
C THR A 28 8.53 -1.17 16.08
N ALA A 29 9.64 -0.43 16.18
CA ALA A 29 10.21 0.31 15.04
C ALA A 29 10.66 -0.63 13.92
N ILE A 30 11.33 -1.74 14.27
CA ILE A 30 11.74 -2.77 13.31
C ILE A 30 10.51 -3.37 12.62
N LEU A 31 9.49 -3.79 13.39
CA LEU A 31 8.25 -4.33 12.83
C LEU A 31 7.51 -3.32 11.94
N ALA A 32 7.51 -2.03 12.31
CA ALA A 32 6.90 -0.98 11.49
C ALA A 32 7.60 -0.81 10.14
N VAL A 33 8.94 -0.88 10.11
CA VAL A 33 9.71 -0.82 8.86
C VAL A 33 9.41 -2.03 7.99
N PHE A 34 9.43 -3.25 8.55
CA PHE A 34 9.07 -4.44 7.78
C PHE A 34 7.64 -4.38 7.25
N ALA A 35 6.68 -3.97 8.09
CA ALA A 35 5.30 -3.78 7.66
C ALA A 35 5.19 -2.77 6.50
N PHE A 36 5.90 -1.64 6.59
CA PHE A 36 5.93 -0.65 5.51
C PHE A 36 6.49 -1.22 4.21
N LEU A 37 7.59 -1.99 4.26
CA LEU A 37 8.18 -2.64 3.09
C LEU A 37 7.21 -3.60 2.39
N PHE A 38 6.36 -4.31 3.15
CA PHE A 38 5.31 -5.14 2.57
C PHE A 38 4.12 -4.33 2.06
N LEU A 39 3.75 -3.23 2.72
CA LEU A 39 2.64 -2.37 2.26
C LEU A 39 2.93 -1.70 0.91
N ILE A 40 4.20 -1.47 0.57
CA ILE A 40 4.58 -0.83 -0.71
C ILE A 40 4.06 -1.63 -1.92
N PRO A 41 4.49 -2.88 -2.16
CA PRO A 41 4.07 -3.63 -3.34
C PRO A 41 2.58 -4.00 -3.33
N PHE A 42 1.98 -4.18 -2.15
CA PHE A 42 0.59 -4.63 -2.05
C PHE A 42 -0.45 -3.52 -2.05
N VAL A 43 -0.11 -2.30 -1.60
CA VAL A 43 -1.09 -1.22 -1.42
C VAL A 43 -0.64 0.05 -2.12
N VAL A 44 0.63 0.44 -1.97
CA VAL A 44 1.12 1.73 -2.49
C VAL A 44 1.24 1.68 -4.01
N GLU A 45 1.93 0.68 -4.56
CA GLU A 45 2.09 0.52 -6.00
C GLU A 45 0.75 0.46 -6.75
N PRO A 46 -0.21 -0.42 -6.42
CA PRO A 46 -1.49 -0.47 -7.13
C PRO A 46 -2.34 0.81 -6.98
N ALA A 47 -2.25 1.49 -5.83
CA ALA A 47 -2.96 2.75 -5.64
C ALA A 47 -2.35 3.89 -6.47
N ILE A 48 -1.03 3.97 -6.57
CA ILE A 48 -0.34 4.97 -7.39
C ILE A 48 -0.67 4.76 -8.87
N THR A 49 -0.58 3.52 -9.37
CA THR A 49 -0.88 3.23 -10.79
C THR A 49 -2.34 3.58 -11.11
N THR A 50 -3.28 3.27 -10.22
CA THR A 50 -4.70 3.65 -10.38
C THR A 50 -4.91 5.17 -10.45
N ILE A 51 -4.18 5.96 -9.64
CA ILE A 51 -4.28 7.43 -9.67
C ILE A 51 -3.63 8.01 -10.93
N LEU A 52 -2.47 7.47 -11.33
CA LEU A 52 -1.76 7.90 -12.54
C LEU A 52 -2.49 7.51 -13.83
N ALA A 53 -3.41 6.54 -13.78
CA ALA A 53 -4.28 6.20 -14.89
C ALA A 53 -5.32 7.29 -15.21
N ASP A 54 -5.40 8.39 -14.45
CA ASP A 54 -6.23 9.59 -14.69
C ASP A 54 -7.63 9.27 -15.22
N PHE A 55 -8.41 8.56 -14.40
CA PHE A 55 -9.81 8.30 -14.69
C PHE A 55 -10.65 9.57 -14.50
N SER A 56 -11.62 9.79 -15.39
CA SER A 56 -12.57 10.90 -15.24
C SER A 56 -13.28 10.80 -13.88
N PRO A 57 -13.38 11.88 -13.07
CA PRO A 57 -14.11 11.86 -11.81
C PRO A 57 -15.63 11.81 -12.02
N HIS A 58 -16.11 12.24 -13.19
CA HIS A 58 -17.52 12.21 -13.56
C HIS A 58 -17.81 11.03 -14.48
N ALA A 59 -18.93 10.35 -14.23
CA ALA A 59 -19.37 9.24 -15.04
C ALA A 59 -19.81 9.72 -16.43
N VAL A 60 -19.40 9.00 -17.46
CA VAL A 60 -19.75 9.23 -18.86
C VAL A 60 -20.73 8.17 -19.35
N ALA A 61 -21.28 8.36 -20.55
CA ALA A 61 -22.19 7.39 -21.17
C ALA A 61 -21.43 6.28 -21.90
N CYS A 62 -21.72 5.04 -21.53
CA CYS A 62 -21.26 3.81 -22.20
C CYS A 62 -22.43 2.98 -22.72
N VAL A 63 -22.18 2.20 -23.78
CA VAL A 63 -23.08 1.15 -24.26
C VAL A 63 -22.30 -0.14 -24.52
N THR A 64 -22.84 -1.28 -24.11
CA THR A 64 -22.27 -2.59 -24.41
C THR A 64 -22.54 -2.96 -25.86
N THR A 65 -21.47 -3.22 -26.62
CA THR A 65 -21.54 -3.62 -28.03
C THR A 65 -21.38 -5.12 -28.21
N GLU A 66 -20.45 -5.72 -27.49
CA GLU A 66 -20.08 -7.13 -27.64
C GLU A 66 -19.90 -7.78 -26.27
N HIS A 67 -20.36 -9.03 -26.15
CA HIS A 67 -20.07 -9.89 -25.02
C HIS A 67 -19.66 -11.28 -25.53
N VAL A 68 -18.48 -11.72 -25.09
CA VAL A 68 -17.98 -13.08 -25.33
C VAL A 68 -17.76 -13.76 -24.00
N TYR A 69 -18.27 -14.98 -23.86
CA TYR A 69 -17.92 -15.88 -22.76
C TYR A 69 -16.97 -16.94 -23.28
N ALA A 70 -15.78 -17.03 -22.66
CA ALA A 70 -14.76 -17.98 -23.04
C ALA A 70 -14.28 -18.78 -21.83
N GLU A 71 -13.89 -20.02 -22.10
CA GLU A 71 -13.31 -20.92 -21.11
C GLU A 71 -11.94 -21.44 -21.59
N GLY A 72 -11.05 -21.70 -20.63
CA GLY A 72 -9.69 -22.19 -20.83
C GLY A 72 -8.64 -21.07 -20.89
N LEU A 73 -7.44 -21.39 -20.41
CA LEU A 73 -6.31 -20.45 -20.32
C LEU A 73 -5.95 -19.79 -21.67
N LYS A 74 -6.06 -20.54 -22.78
CA LYS A 74 -5.66 -20.05 -24.11
C LYS A 74 -6.67 -19.05 -24.71
N ASN A 75 -7.95 -19.17 -24.35
CA ASN A 75 -9.01 -18.32 -24.89
C ASN A 75 -9.22 -17.05 -24.05
N CYS A 76 -8.78 -17.07 -22.78
CA CYS A 76 -8.91 -15.96 -21.84
C CYS A 76 -7.65 -15.07 -21.80
N SER A 77 -7.34 -14.37 -22.90
CA SER A 77 -6.24 -13.40 -22.93
C SER A 77 -6.48 -12.20 -22.01
N TRP A 78 -7.73 -11.78 -21.87
CA TRP A 78 -8.19 -10.78 -20.90
C TRP A 78 -9.58 -11.12 -20.39
N ALA A 79 -9.98 -10.49 -19.29
CA ALA A 79 -11.30 -10.67 -18.70
C ALA A 79 -11.79 -9.33 -18.12
N SER A 80 -13.06 -9.00 -18.35
CA SER A 80 -13.72 -7.84 -17.77
C SER A 80 -13.87 -7.92 -16.24
N CYS A 81 -13.93 -9.15 -15.71
CA CYS A 81 -14.05 -9.41 -14.29
C CYS A 81 -13.34 -10.72 -13.95
N ARG A 82 -12.58 -10.71 -12.85
CA ARG A 82 -11.94 -11.91 -12.27
C ARG A 82 -12.24 -12.03 -10.78
N GLU A 83 -12.63 -13.23 -10.36
CA GLU A 83 -12.75 -13.59 -8.95
C GLU A 83 -11.38 -14.06 -8.43
N GLY A 84 -10.70 -13.16 -7.76
CA GLY A 84 -9.31 -13.27 -7.33
C GLY A 84 -8.34 -12.61 -8.30
N CYS A 85 -7.47 -11.78 -7.75
CA CYS A 85 -6.44 -11.07 -8.51
C CYS A 85 -5.19 -11.94 -8.75
N THR A 86 -4.97 -12.95 -7.89
CA THR A 86 -3.86 -13.89 -7.98
C THR A 86 -4.22 -15.22 -8.65
N SER A 87 -5.50 -15.45 -8.95
CA SER A 87 -5.99 -16.70 -9.53
C SER A 87 -5.90 -16.68 -11.07
N ALA A 88 -5.62 -17.84 -11.67
CA ALA A 88 -5.67 -17.98 -13.12
C ALA A 88 -7.14 -17.98 -13.59
N ALA A 89 -7.47 -17.11 -14.55
CA ALA A 89 -8.81 -17.06 -15.11
C ALA A 89 -9.05 -18.21 -16.09
N LEU A 90 -9.74 -19.26 -15.61
CA LEU A 90 -10.20 -20.37 -16.44
C LEU A 90 -11.52 -20.08 -17.16
N ARG A 91 -12.29 -19.11 -16.65
CA ARG A 91 -13.56 -18.65 -17.23
C ARG A 91 -13.52 -17.13 -17.26
N CYS A 92 -13.81 -16.53 -18.41
CA CYS A 92 -13.75 -15.09 -18.58
C CYS A 92 -14.95 -14.56 -19.37
N HIS A 93 -15.49 -13.44 -18.88
CA HIS A 93 -16.39 -12.60 -19.63
C HIS A 93 -15.58 -11.48 -20.26
N GLN A 94 -15.69 -11.32 -21.58
CA GLN A 94 -15.06 -10.26 -22.35
C GLN A 94 -16.17 -9.34 -22.84
N ILE A 95 -16.31 -8.19 -22.19
CA ILE A 95 -17.33 -7.19 -22.49
C ILE A 95 -16.64 -6.00 -23.12
N LYS A 96 -17.12 -5.62 -24.30
CA LYS A 96 -16.66 -4.42 -24.98
C LYS A 96 -17.76 -3.37 -25.02
N VAL A 97 -17.34 -2.12 -24.89
CA VAL A 97 -18.23 -0.97 -24.83
C VAL A 97 -17.77 0.14 -25.77
N ASN A 98 -18.73 0.93 -26.21
CA ASN A 98 -18.47 2.24 -26.81
C ASN A 98 -18.80 3.31 -25.79
N TYR A 99 -18.00 4.37 -25.72
CA TYR A 99 -18.21 5.44 -24.76
C TYR A 99 -18.09 6.82 -25.40
N THR A 100 -18.64 7.81 -24.70
CA THR A 100 -18.46 9.25 -25.00
C THR A 100 -17.65 9.92 -23.90
N ARG A 101 -16.99 11.02 -24.20
CA ARG A 101 -16.31 11.87 -23.22
C ARG A 101 -17.27 12.85 -22.53
N LEU A 102 -18.53 12.89 -22.97
CA LEU A 102 -19.58 13.70 -22.36
C LEU A 102 -20.07 13.05 -21.05
N PRO A 103 -20.36 13.86 -20.02
CA PRO A 103 -20.99 13.37 -18.80
C PRO A 103 -22.31 12.65 -19.11
N TYR A 104 -22.61 11.60 -18.34
CA TYR A 104 -23.80 10.76 -18.54
C TYR A 104 -25.10 11.58 -18.55
N GLU A 105 -25.20 12.59 -17.67
CA GLU A 105 -26.36 13.48 -17.57
C GLU A 105 -26.55 14.34 -18.83
N GLU A 106 -25.46 14.87 -19.40
CA GLU A 106 -25.51 15.66 -20.62
C GLU A 106 -25.83 14.79 -21.84
N PHE A 107 -25.30 13.57 -21.88
CA PHE A 107 -25.60 12.62 -22.96
C PHE A 107 -27.07 12.22 -22.97
N THR A 108 -27.64 11.93 -21.80
CA THR A 108 -29.05 11.53 -21.65
C THR A 108 -30.03 12.68 -21.87
N ALA A 109 -29.60 13.94 -21.66
CA ALA A 109 -30.38 15.13 -21.98
C ALA A 109 -30.51 15.41 -23.49
N LYS A 110 -29.58 14.89 -24.30
CA LYS A 110 -29.61 15.04 -25.76
C LYS A 110 -30.50 13.98 -26.42
N PRO A 111 -31.16 14.28 -27.55
CA PRO A 111 -32.00 13.30 -28.24
C PRO A 111 -31.17 12.11 -28.72
N LEU A 112 -31.72 10.90 -28.57
CA LEU A 112 -31.05 9.65 -28.91
C LEU A 112 -30.58 9.65 -30.38
N GLY A 113 -29.29 9.37 -30.60
CA GLY A 113 -28.68 9.35 -31.93
C GLY A 113 -28.15 10.70 -32.45
N SER A 114 -28.31 11.79 -31.69
CA SER A 114 -27.69 13.08 -32.03
C SER A 114 -26.20 13.18 -31.69
N VAL A 115 -25.72 12.29 -30.81
CA VAL A 115 -24.35 12.25 -30.33
C VAL A 115 -23.68 10.97 -30.85
N SER A 116 -22.56 11.12 -31.55
CA SER A 116 -21.71 10.01 -31.97
C SER A 116 -20.87 9.47 -30.81
N TRP A 117 -20.56 8.18 -30.83
CA TRP A 117 -19.60 7.58 -29.91
C TRP A 117 -18.20 8.11 -30.17
N ASP A 118 -17.49 8.56 -29.13
CA ASP A 118 -16.14 9.12 -29.28
C ASP A 118 -15.09 8.02 -29.47
N VAL A 119 -15.26 6.90 -28.74
CA VAL A 119 -14.36 5.74 -28.81
C VAL A 119 -15.19 4.46 -28.83
N THR A 120 -14.79 3.53 -29.69
CA THR A 120 -15.49 2.27 -29.92
C THR A 120 -14.62 1.06 -29.63
N ASP A 121 -15.24 -0.08 -29.35
CA ASP A 121 -14.57 -1.38 -29.14
C ASP A 121 -13.59 -1.40 -27.96
N THR A 122 -13.95 -0.75 -26.85
CA THR A 122 -13.07 -0.59 -25.69
C THR A 122 -13.31 -1.65 -24.63
N LYS A 123 -12.26 -2.06 -23.91
CA LYS A 123 -12.35 -3.10 -22.89
C LYS A 123 -13.03 -2.54 -21.66
N PHE A 124 -14.11 -3.20 -21.23
CA PHE A 124 -14.85 -2.82 -20.04
C PHE A 124 -14.44 -3.70 -18.86
N PHE A 125 -14.04 -3.10 -17.75
CA PHE A 125 -13.60 -3.77 -16.54
C PHE A 125 -14.50 -3.46 -15.33
N VAL A 126 -14.56 -4.37 -14.37
CA VAL A 126 -15.34 -4.19 -13.14
C VAL A 126 -14.81 -3.05 -12.26
N ASN A 127 -13.49 -2.87 -12.23
CA ASN A 127 -12.73 -1.84 -11.52
C ASN A 127 -11.39 -1.62 -12.26
N THR A 128 -10.53 -0.78 -11.70
CA THR A 128 -9.20 -0.46 -12.27
C THR A 128 -8.26 -1.67 -12.34
N GLU A 129 -8.38 -2.61 -11.39
CA GLU A 129 -7.60 -3.85 -11.34
C GLU A 129 -8.17 -4.97 -12.26
N GLY A 130 -9.42 -4.84 -12.71
CA GLY A 130 -10.15 -5.88 -13.43
C GLY A 130 -10.51 -7.13 -12.61
N CYS A 131 -10.24 -7.14 -11.30
CA CYS A 131 -10.39 -8.28 -10.41
C CYS A 131 -10.86 -7.87 -9.01
N GLY A 132 -11.37 -8.84 -8.25
CA GLY A 132 -11.65 -8.67 -6.83
C GLY A 132 -12.15 -9.95 -6.19
N TYR A 133 -12.50 -9.89 -4.91
CA TYR A 133 -12.96 -11.04 -4.14
C TYR A 133 -14.41 -10.84 -3.68
N PRO A 134 -15.23 -11.90 -3.61
CA PRO A 134 -16.56 -11.80 -2.99
C PRO A 134 -16.46 -11.33 -1.53
N PRO A 135 -17.37 -10.46 -1.03
CA PRO A 135 -18.63 -10.03 -1.66
C PRO A 135 -18.53 -8.77 -2.53
N THR A 136 -17.38 -8.10 -2.62
CA THR A 136 -17.27 -6.82 -3.35
C THR A 136 -17.32 -7.01 -4.86
N VAL A 137 -16.78 -8.13 -5.36
CA VAL A 137 -16.80 -8.51 -6.78
C VAL A 137 -17.41 -9.89 -6.94
N ASN A 138 -18.40 -10.00 -7.82
CA ASN A 138 -19.01 -11.24 -8.26
C ASN A 138 -19.18 -11.18 -9.78
N CYS A 139 -18.48 -12.04 -10.51
CA CYS A 139 -18.39 -11.91 -11.96
C CYS A 139 -19.64 -12.39 -12.68
N THR A 140 -20.37 -13.35 -12.11
CA THR A 140 -21.65 -13.81 -12.67
C THR A 140 -22.69 -12.68 -12.61
N ILE A 141 -22.79 -11.97 -11.48
CA ILE A 141 -23.71 -10.84 -11.31
C ILE A 141 -23.27 -9.67 -12.19
N PHE A 142 -21.97 -9.39 -12.24
CA PHE A 142 -21.42 -8.34 -13.08
C PHE A 142 -21.74 -8.55 -14.56
N ALA A 143 -21.48 -9.75 -15.08
CA ALA A 143 -21.79 -10.09 -16.46
C ALA A 143 -23.29 -10.03 -16.72
N LYS A 144 -24.12 -10.56 -15.82
CA LYS A 144 -25.59 -10.46 -15.93
C LYS A 144 -26.04 -9.01 -16.09
N LYS A 145 -25.54 -8.12 -15.24
CA LYS A 145 -25.91 -6.70 -15.23
C LYS A 145 -25.44 -5.98 -16.50
N TYR A 146 -24.15 -6.05 -16.84
CA TYR A 146 -23.59 -5.19 -17.91
C TYR A 146 -23.58 -5.83 -19.29
N ALA A 147 -23.55 -7.16 -19.37
CA ALA A 147 -23.46 -7.89 -20.63
C ALA A 147 -24.84 -8.33 -21.15
N TYR A 148 -25.67 -8.93 -20.27
CA TYR A 148 -26.96 -9.48 -20.69
C TYR A 148 -28.11 -8.47 -20.56
N GLU A 149 -28.29 -7.86 -19.39
CA GLU A 149 -29.44 -6.96 -19.13
C GLU A 149 -29.29 -5.58 -19.78
N ASN A 150 -28.04 -5.10 -19.90
CA ASN A 150 -27.69 -3.80 -20.48
C ASN A 150 -27.07 -3.89 -21.88
N MET A 151 -27.21 -5.01 -22.58
CA MET A 151 -26.79 -5.11 -23.99
C MET A 151 -27.52 -4.05 -24.82
N GLY A 152 -26.79 -3.15 -25.48
CA GLY A 152 -27.37 -2.03 -26.24
C GLY A 152 -28.02 -0.91 -25.42
N LYS A 153 -28.02 -0.98 -24.08
CA LYS A 153 -28.52 0.10 -23.21
C LYS A 153 -27.38 1.00 -22.76
N ILE A 154 -27.70 2.27 -22.55
CA ILE A 154 -26.74 3.29 -22.11
C ILE A 154 -26.66 3.29 -20.58
N PHE A 155 -25.45 3.18 -20.03
CA PHE A 155 -25.19 3.16 -18.58
C PHE A 155 -23.98 4.04 -18.22
N PRO A 156 -23.89 4.50 -16.96
CA PRO A 156 -22.76 5.31 -16.50
C PRO A 156 -21.49 4.46 -16.33
N CYS A 157 -20.35 4.99 -16.77
CA CYS A 157 -19.04 4.35 -16.69
C CYS A 157 -17.93 5.41 -16.53
N TYR A 158 -16.70 4.98 -16.24
CA TYR A 158 -15.55 5.89 -16.12
C TYR A 158 -14.45 5.46 -17.09
N TYR A 159 -13.92 6.41 -17.86
CA TYR A 159 -12.84 6.15 -18.82
C TYR A 159 -11.52 6.72 -18.30
N SER A 160 -10.41 6.09 -18.68
CA SER A 160 -9.07 6.59 -18.42
C SER A 160 -8.65 7.59 -19.51
N ARG A 161 -8.07 8.72 -19.10
CA ARG A 161 -7.52 9.72 -20.03
C ARG A 161 -6.14 9.33 -20.56
N THR A 162 -5.38 8.54 -19.79
CA THR A 162 -4.07 8.02 -20.21
C THR A 162 -4.19 6.76 -21.08
N HIS A 163 -5.18 5.91 -20.79
CA HIS A 163 -5.44 4.64 -21.46
C HIS A 163 -6.86 4.61 -22.06
N PRO A 164 -7.09 5.24 -23.22
CA PRO A 164 -8.42 5.39 -23.82
C PRO A 164 -9.08 4.06 -24.22
N GLU A 165 -8.32 2.97 -24.29
CA GLU A 165 -8.78 1.60 -24.56
C GLU A 165 -9.43 0.90 -23.35
N THR A 166 -9.38 1.53 -22.17
CA THR A 166 -9.88 0.97 -20.91
C THR A 166 -10.99 1.80 -20.29
N VAL A 167 -12.05 1.13 -19.86
CA VAL A 167 -13.21 1.72 -19.19
C VAL A 167 -13.57 0.87 -17.99
N VAL A 168 -13.94 1.50 -16.88
CA VAL A 168 -14.29 0.81 -15.63
C VAL A 168 -15.73 1.11 -15.19
N ALA A 169 -16.36 0.10 -14.59
CA ALA A 169 -17.73 0.20 -14.09
C ALA A 169 -17.84 1.01 -12.79
N ARG A 170 -16.83 0.87 -11.92
CA ARG A 170 -16.76 1.58 -10.64
C ARG A 170 -15.37 2.17 -10.48
N TYR A 171 -15.35 3.44 -10.09
CA TYR A 171 -14.15 4.18 -9.75
C TYR A 171 -14.40 4.98 -8.48
N SER A 172 -13.55 4.80 -7.46
CA SER A 172 -13.60 5.57 -6.21
C SER A 172 -12.23 6.20 -5.96
N TRP A 173 -12.07 7.49 -6.27
CA TRP A 173 -10.81 8.20 -6.03
C TRP A 173 -10.54 8.39 -4.53
N ASP A 174 -11.54 8.83 -3.76
CA ASP A 174 -11.41 9.11 -2.33
C ASP A 174 -11.01 7.89 -1.49
N GLU A 175 -11.57 6.72 -1.81
CA GLU A 175 -11.30 5.49 -1.10
C GLU A 175 -9.86 5.01 -1.34
N ASN A 176 -9.45 4.98 -2.62
CA ASN A 176 -8.08 4.63 -3.01
C ASN A 176 -7.06 5.61 -2.41
N LEU A 177 -7.35 6.91 -2.44
CA LEU A 177 -6.51 7.92 -1.82
C LEU A 177 -6.41 7.74 -0.31
N ARG A 178 -7.53 7.50 0.39
CA ARG A 178 -7.55 7.28 1.84
C ARG A 178 -6.71 6.06 2.23
N HIS A 179 -6.84 4.95 1.52
CA HIS A 179 -6.04 3.75 1.78
C HIS A 179 -4.55 4.00 1.55
N LEU A 180 -4.19 4.67 0.46
CA LEU A 180 -2.81 5.05 0.15
C LEU A 180 -2.21 5.95 1.24
N VAL A 181 -2.92 7.01 1.63
CA VAL A 181 -2.48 7.97 2.63
C VAL A 181 -2.29 7.31 4.00
N LEU A 182 -3.24 6.47 4.43
CA LEU A 182 -3.13 5.77 5.71
C LEU A 182 -1.97 4.75 5.70
N ALA A 183 -1.78 4.01 4.61
CA ALA A 183 -0.70 3.04 4.47
C ALA A 183 0.70 3.69 4.52
N LEU A 184 0.82 4.94 4.06
CA LEU A 184 2.08 5.69 4.08
C LEU A 184 2.30 6.43 5.40
N ILE A 185 1.29 7.16 5.90
CA ILE A 185 1.45 8.02 7.08
C ILE A 185 1.62 7.18 8.36
N VAL A 186 0.85 6.11 8.55
CA VAL A 186 0.83 5.36 9.82
C VAL A 186 2.22 4.78 10.15
N PRO A 187 2.90 4.04 9.26
CA PRO A 187 4.22 3.50 9.56
C PRO A 187 5.28 4.58 9.75
N ILE A 188 5.21 5.67 8.97
CA ILE A 188 6.16 6.80 9.07
C ILE A 188 6.04 7.49 10.43
N VAL A 189 4.82 7.79 10.88
CA VAL A 189 4.58 8.44 12.17
C VAL A 189 4.99 7.52 13.32
N LEU A 190 4.65 6.22 13.26
CA LEU A 190 5.09 5.26 14.27
C LEU A 190 6.62 5.16 14.34
N PHE A 191 7.31 5.15 13.21
CA PHE A 191 8.77 5.12 13.16
C PHE A 191 9.40 6.43 13.66
N ALA A 192 8.87 7.59 13.26
CA ALA A 192 9.39 8.89 13.69
C ALA A 192 9.19 9.12 15.20
N THR A 193 8.04 8.68 15.73
CA THR A 193 7.75 8.82 17.17
C THR A 193 8.61 7.89 18.02
N THR A 194 8.82 6.63 17.61
CA THR A 194 9.73 5.71 18.32
C THR A 194 11.16 6.22 18.32
N LEU A 195 11.68 6.68 17.17
CA LEU A 195 13.00 7.30 17.07
C LEU A 195 13.09 8.56 17.93
N GLY A 196 12.09 9.44 17.89
CA GLY A 196 12.07 10.67 18.69
C GLY A 196 12.17 10.41 20.18
N VAL A 197 11.45 9.41 20.70
CA VAL A 197 11.50 9.02 22.13
C VAL A 197 12.86 8.43 22.50
N LEU A 198 13.40 7.55 21.66
CA LEU A 198 14.72 6.94 21.90
C LEU A 198 15.83 8.00 21.85
N CYS A 199 15.78 8.92 20.88
CA CYS A 199 16.69 10.05 20.81
C CYS A 199 16.55 10.94 22.05
N TYR A 200 15.34 11.23 22.51
CA TYR A 200 15.16 12.04 23.73
C TYR A 200 15.73 11.37 24.99
N TRP A 201 15.64 10.04 25.12
CA TRP A 201 16.14 9.32 26.29
C TRP A 201 17.64 9.04 26.25
N TYR A 202 18.19 8.73 25.07
CA TYR A 202 19.56 8.23 24.92
C TYR A 202 20.49 9.19 24.19
N CYS A 203 19.99 10.14 23.40
CA CYS A 203 20.83 11.22 22.91
C CYS A 203 20.94 12.29 24.01
N PRO A 204 22.16 12.57 24.53
CA PRO A 204 22.34 13.76 25.33
C PRO A 204 21.96 14.98 24.48
N PRO A 205 21.32 16.01 25.06
CA PRO A 205 21.00 17.21 24.32
C PRO A 205 22.28 17.74 23.68
N ILE A 206 22.27 17.88 22.36
CA ILE A 206 23.36 18.41 21.52
C ILE A 206 23.68 19.89 21.82
N ASN A 207 23.30 20.38 23.00
CA ASN A 207 23.65 21.70 23.51
C ASN A 207 24.92 21.68 24.38
N LYS A 208 25.64 20.54 24.44
CA LYS A 208 27.04 20.49 24.86
C LYS A 208 27.79 19.58 23.89
N THR A 209 28.66 20.20 23.09
CA THR A 209 29.70 19.61 22.23
C THR A 209 29.29 18.93 20.91
N CYS A 210 28.79 19.71 19.94
CA CYS A 210 29.39 19.64 18.60
C CYS A 210 30.83 20.16 18.70
N GLY A 211 31.73 19.31 19.17
CA GLY A 211 33.12 19.66 19.49
C GLY A 211 33.76 18.64 20.42
N GLY A 212 34.08 17.46 19.89
CA GLY A 212 34.98 16.50 20.51
C GLY A 212 34.37 15.54 21.55
N SER A 213 34.08 14.32 21.12
CA SER A 213 34.71 13.10 21.65
C SER A 213 33.97 11.86 21.13
N SER A 214 34.18 11.57 19.85
CA SER A 214 33.99 10.22 19.29
C SER A 214 35.16 9.29 19.65
N ARG A 215 35.93 9.60 20.71
CA ARG A 215 37.14 8.83 21.09
C ARG A 215 36.85 7.84 22.22
N ASN A 216 35.90 8.13 23.12
CA ASN A 216 35.69 7.33 24.32
C ASN A 216 34.96 5.98 24.12
N LEU A 217 34.31 5.72 22.97
CA LEU A 217 33.68 4.42 22.70
C LEU A 217 34.63 3.47 21.97
N MET A 218 35.40 3.98 21.00
CA MET A 218 36.44 3.21 20.32
C MET A 218 37.59 2.86 21.27
N ASP A 219 38.02 3.78 22.16
CA ASP A 219 39.07 3.48 23.15
C ASP A 219 38.63 2.41 24.17
N LYS A 220 37.32 2.27 24.42
CA LYS A 220 36.77 1.27 25.35
C LYS A 220 36.64 -0.12 24.72
N TYR A 221 36.50 -0.18 23.39
CA TYR A 221 36.57 -1.42 22.62
C TYR A 221 38.02 -1.83 22.34
N ALA A 222 38.90 -0.87 21.99
CA ALA A 222 40.33 -1.12 21.78
C ALA A 222 41.00 -1.65 23.06
N ARG A 223 40.75 -1.03 24.22
CA ARG A 223 41.25 -1.56 25.51
C ARG A 223 40.72 -2.95 25.84
N LYS A 224 39.53 -3.32 25.35
CA LYS A 224 38.95 -4.64 25.59
C LYS A 224 39.57 -5.70 24.67
N GLU A 225 39.92 -5.33 23.45
CA GLU A 225 40.68 -6.19 22.53
C GLU A 225 42.13 -6.38 23.00
N ASP A 226 42.79 -5.33 23.52
CA ASP A 226 44.16 -5.44 24.06
C ASP A 226 44.23 -6.39 25.26
N ILE A 227 43.25 -6.34 26.18
CA ILE A 227 43.19 -7.24 27.35
C ILE A 227 42.92 -8.69 26.92
N LEU A 228 42.03 -8.91 25.95
CA LEU A 228 41.76 -10.26 25.42
C LEU A 228 42.96 -10.85 24.68
N ALA A 229 43.78 -10.01 24.04
CA ALA A 229 45.00 -10.43 23.36
C ALA A 229 46.16 -10.73 24.34
N GLU A 230 46.22 -10.04 25.48
CA GLU A 230 47.17 -10.36 26.57
C GLU A 230 46.77 -11.68 27.27
N ASP A 231 45.48 -11.90 27.51
CA ASP A 231 44.97 -13.15 28.12
C ASP A 231 45.21 -14.38 27.23
N GLU A 232 45.09 -14.26 25.89
CA GLU A 232 45.42 -15.34 24.94
C GLU A 232 46.94 -15.63 24.89
N PHE A 233 47.79 -14.62 25.09
CA PHE A 233 49.25 -14.81 25.07
C PHE A 233 49.79 -15.45 26.36
N GLU A 234 49.14 -15.21 27.52
CA GLU A 234 49.51 -15.86 28.78
C GLU A 234 49.08 -17.34 28.83
N GLU A 235 47.95 -17.72 28.21
CA GLU A 235 47.53 -19.13 28.10
C GLU A 235 48.48 -19.97 27.24
N ASP A 236 49.05 -19.40 26.16
CA ASP A 236 49.99 -20.09 25.28
C ASP A 236 51.42 -20.25 25.88
N GLU A 237 51.82 -19.40 26.85
CA GLU A 237 53.11 -19.53 27.55
C GLU A 237 53.10 -20.55 28.70
N GLU A 238 51.92 -20.94 29.22
CA GLU A 238 51.80 -21.97 30.27
C GLU A 238 51.79 -23.42 29.74
N GLU A 239 51.79 -23.62 28.41
CA GLU A 239 51.84 -24.95 27.77
C GLU A 239 53.24 -25.28 27.19
N TYR A 240 54.31 -25.27 28.00
CA TYR A 240 55.59 -25.94 27.68
C TYR A 240 56.41 -26.37 28.92
#